data_AF-A0A9Q4XTE2-F1
#
_entry.id   AF-A0A9Q4XTE2-F1
#
_cell.length_a   1.000
_cell.length_b   1.000
_cell.length_c   1.000
_cell.angle_alpha   90.00
_cell.angle_beta   90.00
_cell.angle_gamma   90.00
#
_symmetry.space_group_name_H-M   'P 1'
#
loop_
_entity.id
_entity.type
_entity.pdbx_description
1 polymer ?
#
loop_
_entity_poly.entity_id
_entity_poly.type
_entity_poly.pdbx_seq_one_letter_code
_entity_poly.pdbx_strand_id
1 'polypeptide(L)' 'MSNSHKVMKNGKMLHGNAATLHLASKSGGMDQFIEEIVNVAAVTAAQTAVKTHIARASRPPLQVVNGGKK' A
#
# COMPACT_ATOMS: atom_id res chain seq x y z
N MET A 1 -12.53 -7.68 -6.54
CA MET A 1 -11.22 -7.20 -7.03
C MET A 1 -11.45 -6.38 -8.29
N SER A 2 -11.06 -5.10 -8.31
CA SER A 2 -11.08 -4.29 -9.53
C SER A 2 -9.84 -4.65 -10.35
N ASN A 3 -10.01 -5.28 -11.51
CA ASN A 3 -8.90 -5.76 -12.34
C ASN A 3 -8.33 -4.61 -13.19
N SER A 4 -7.56 -3.75 -12.55
CA SER A 4 -6.88 -2.60 -13.16
C SER A 4 -5.46 -2.92 -13.67
N HIS A 5 -5.03 -4.18 -13.61
CA HIS A 5 -3.73 -4.61 -14.14
C HIS A 5 -3.63 -4.38 -15.64
N LYS A 6 -2.51 -3.79 -16.07
CA LYS A 6 -2.15 -3.59 -17.48
C LYS A 6 -0.70 -3.99 -17.68
N VAL A 7 -0.43 -4.82 -18.67
CA VAL A 7 0.94 -5.25 -19.00
C VAL A 7 1.14 -5.31 -20.51
N MET A 8 2.31 -4.92 -20.98
CA MET A 8 2.70 -5.07 -22.37
C MET A 8 3.31 -6.47 -22.58
N LYS A 9 2.81 -7.23 -23.55
CA LYS A 9 3.37 -8.52 -23.97
C LYS A 9 3.52 -8.54 -25.49
N ASN A 10 4.74 -8.68 -25.99
CA ASN A 10 5.05 -8.75 -27.43
C ASN A 10 4.42 -7.60 -28.24
N GLY A 11 4.50 -6.37 -27.73
CA GLY A 11 3.91 -5.18 -28.36
C GLY A 11 2.39 -5.06 -28.24
N LYS A 12 1.71 -6.02 -27.59
CA LYS A 12 0.27 -5.95 -27.32
C LYS A 12 0.01 -5.63 -25.85
N MET A 13 -0.92 -4.72 -25.60
CA MET A 13 -1.35 -4.40 -24.24
C MET A 13 -2.39 -5.43 -23.78
N LEU A 14 -2.08 -6.14 -22.69
CA LEU A 14 -3.01 -7.00 -21.99
C LEU A 14 -3.67 -6.21 -20.85
N HIS A 15 -4.95 -6.47 -20.64
CA HIS A 15 -5.77 -5.81 -19.64
C HIS A 15 -6.47 -6.83 -18.74
N GLY A 16 -6.82 -6.39 -17.53
CA GLY A 16 -7.68 -7.14 -16.62
C GLY A 16 -7.13 -8.52 -16.29
N ASN A 17 -7.96 -9.56 -16.42
CA ASN A 17 -7.60 -10.93 -16.03
C ASN A 17 -6.40 -11.46 -16.81
N ALA A 18 -6.28 -11.15 -18.11
CA ALA A 18 -5.16 -11.59 -18.92
C ALA A 18 -3.83 -10.97 -18.45
N ALA A 19 -3.88 -9.71 -18.00
CA ALA A 19 -2.73 -9.06 -17.39
C ALA A 19 -2.37 -9.70 -16.04
N THR A 20 -3.37 -9.97 -15.20
CA THR A 20 -3.18 -10.63 -13.90
C THR A 20 -2.58 -12.03 -14.05
N LEU A 21 -3.09 -12.86 -14.96
CA LEU A 21 -2.55 -14.19 -15.19
C LEU A 21 -1.13 -14.15 -15.73
N HIS A 22 -0.81 -13.17 -16.58
CA HIS A 22 0.55 -13.00 -17.09
C HIS A 22 1.52 -12.56 -15.98
N LEU A 23 1.10 -11.66 -15.08
CA LEU A 23 1.90 -11.28 -13.91
C LEU A 23 2.08 -12.47 -12.97
N ALA A 24 1.00 -13.17 -12.65
CA ALA A 24 1.02 -14.37 -11.80
C ALA A 24 1.93 -15.47 -12.36
N SER A 25 1.93 -15.68 -13.68
CA SER A 25 2.83 -16.66 -14.31
C SER A 25 4.31 -16.29 -14.15
N LYS A 26 4.63 -15.01 -14.04
CA LYS A 26 6.01 -14.53 -13.85
C LYS A 26 6.46 -14.64 -12.39
N SER A 27 5.55 -14.47 -11.45
CA SER A 27 5.81 -14.59 -10.02
C SER A 27 5.74 -16.03 -9.50
N GLY A 28 5.80 -17.04 -10.38
CA GLY A 28 5.80 -18.45 -10.01
C GLY A 28 4.42 -19.07 -9.71
N GLY A 29 3.34 -18.35 -9.97
CA GLY A 29 1.97 -18.80 -9.81
C GLY A 29 1.07 -17.74 -9.18
N MET A 30 -0.25 -18.02 -9.15
CA MET A 30 -1.23 -17.08 -8.58
C MET A 30 -1.09 -16.95 -7.07
N ASP A 31 -0.76 -18.02 -6.36
CA ASP A 31 -0.64 -18.00 -4.90
C ASP A 31 0.54 -17.10 -4.46
N GLN A 32 1.70 -17.27 -5.10
CA GLN A 32 2.88 -16.44 -4.87
C GLN A 32 2.64 -14.98 -5.26
N PHE A 33 1.89 -14.74 -6.35
CA PHE A 33 1.50 -13.38 -6.75
C PHE A 33 0.64 -12.68 -5.68
N ILE A 34 -0.34 -13.40 -5.12
CA ILE A 34 -1.21 -12.87 -4.08
C ILE A 34 -0.40 -12.60 -2.80
N GLU A 35 0.48 -13.53 -2.43
CA GLU A 35 1.37 -13.37 -1.28
C GLU A 35 2.27 -12.13 -1.42
N GLU A 36 2.84 -11.91 -2.61
CA GLU A 36 3.65 -10.71 -2.90
C GLU A 36 2.85 -9.42 -2.74
N ILE A 37 1.62 -9.36 -3.31
CA ILE A 37 0.74 -8.19 -3.17
C ILE A 37 0.43 -7.91 -1.69
N VAL A 38 0.09 -8.96 -0.93
CA VAL A 38 -0.25 -8.84 0.49
C VAL A 38 0.95 -8.36 1.29
N ASN A 39 2.14 -8.92 1.03
CA ASN A 39 3.36 -8.51 1.71
C ASN A 39 3.70 -7.03 1.46
N VAL A 40 3.60 -6.57 0.22
CA VAL A 40 3.83 -5.16 -0.13
C VAL A 40 2.83 -4.24 0.59
N ALA A 41 1.54 -4.62 0.60
CA ALA A 41 0.51 -3.86 1.29
C ALA A 41 0.75 -3.82 2.82
N ALA A 42 1.11 -4.95 3.43
CA ALA A 42 1.40 -5.07 4.85
C ALA A 42 2.60 -4.22 5.27
N VAL A 43 3.70 -4.26 4.52
CA VAL A 43 4.90 -3.44 4.78
C VAL A 43 4.56 -1.96 4.68
N THR A 44 3.78 -1.56 3.68
CA THR A 44 3.37 -0.16 3.49
C THR A 44 2.50 0.33 4.66
N ALA A 45 1.55 -0.50 5.10
CA ALA A 45 0.71 -0.21 6.26
C ALA A 45 1.54 -0.07 7.54
N ALA A 46 2.49 -1.00 7.76
CA ALA A 46 3.39 -0.96 8.92
C ALA A 46 4.26 0.31 8.92
N GLN A 47 4.88 0.66 7.79
CA GLN A 47 5.67 1.89 7.66
C GLN A 47 4.83 3.15 7.95
N THR A 48 3.58 3.16 7.48
CA THR A 48 2.65 4.27 7.72
C THR A 48 2.29 4.38 9.20
N ALA A 49 2.02 3.26 9.87
CA ALA A 49 1.74 3.21 11.30
C ALA A 49 2.94 3.73 12.13
N VAL A 50 4.15 3.29 11.80
CA VAL A 50 5.39 3.74 12.46
C VAL A 50 5.59 5.24 12.29
N LYS A 51 5.47 5.76 11.06
CA LYS A 51 5.58 7.21 10.80
C LYS A 51 4.55 8.01 11.60
N THR A 52 3.31 7.51 11.67
CA THR A 52 2.24 8.16 12.42
C THR A 52 2.51 8.13 13.93
N HIS A 53 3.04 7.03 14.45
CA HIS A 53 3.44 6.91 15.84
C HIS A 53 4.55 7.91 16.19
N ILE A 54 5.61 7.97 15.38
CA ILE A 54 6.71 8.93 15.57
C ILE A 54 6.16 10.36 15.53
N ALA A 55 5.33 10.70 14.55
CA ALA A 55 4.73 12.03 14.44
C ALA A 55 3.84 12.40 15.64
N ARG A 56 3.19 11.42 16.28
CA ARG A 56 2.42 11.64 17.52
C ARG A 56 3.33 11.81 18.73
N ALA A 57 4.39 11.01 18.84
CA ALA A 57 5.36 11.08 19.93
C ALA A 57 6.21 12.36 19.88
N SER A 58 6.49 12.88 18.68
CA SER A 58 7.27 14.11 18.49
C SER A 58 6.43 15.39 18.61
N ARG A 59 5.11 15.30 18.83
CA ARG A 59 4.29 16.48 19.03
C ARG A 59 4.60 17.09 20.40
N PRO A 60 5.00 18.37 20.48
CA PRO A 60 5.20 19.02 21.76
C PRO A 60 3.87 19.02 22.53
N PRO A 61 3.90 18.83 23.86
CA PRO A 61 2.69 18.82 24.67
C PRO A 61 1.97 20.16 24.49
N LEU A 62 0.70 20.10 24.09
CA LEU A 62 -0.14 21.28 23.97
C LEU A 62 -0.24 21.90 25.37
N GLN A 63 0.30 23.12 25.54
CA GLN A 63 0.07 23.89 26.75
C GLN A 63 -1.39 24.38 26.72
N VAL A 64 -2.18 23.93 27.68
CA VAL A 64 -3.52 24.47 27.91
C VAL A 64 -3.35 25.89 28.46
N VAL A 65 -3.49 26.88 27.59
CA VAL A 65 -3.58 28.28 28.02
C VAL A 65 -5.01 28.47 28.53
N ASN A 66 -5.19 28.51 29.85
CA ASN A 66 -6.45 28.95 30.43
C ASN A 66 -6.66 30.40 30.03
N GLY A 67 -7.46 30.62 28.97
CA GLY A 67 -7.90 31.94 28.55
C GLY A 67 -8.52 32.63 29.75
N GLY A 68 -7.80 33.59 30.32
CA GLY A 68 -8.21 34.31 31.51
C GLY A 68 -9.54 34.99 31.27
N LYS A 69 -10.54 34.66 32.10
CA LYS A 69 -11.67 35.55 32.32
C LYS A 69 -11.12 36.87 32.88
N LYS A 70 -11.24 37.94 32.11
CA LYS A 70 -11.37 39.31 32.63
C LYS A 70 -12.73 39.82 32.22
#